data_AF-A0A3M1JYK2-F1
#
_entry.id   AF-A0A3M1JYK2-F1
#
_cell.length_a   1.000
_cell.length_b   1.000
_cell.length_c   1.000
_cell.angle_alpha   90.00
_cell.angle_beta   90.00
_cell.angle_gamma   90.00
#
_symmetry.space_group_name_H-M   'P 1'
#
loop_
_entity.id
_entity.type
_entity.pdbx_description
1 polymer ?
#
loop_
_entity_poly.entity_id
_entity_poly.type
_entity_poly.pdbx_seq_one_letter_code
_entity_poly.pdbx_strand_id
1 'polypeptide(L)'
;MKRLFTLGFALAAAAGLSACMPQQSQWAGNETAMRNTVDLVRVAHDVAFEDEEKAVSDTQATRLAAFLRETGLDYGDRLFVDIPEDRDGRANPIDQDRAKAVIAHLGRLGYDVYAKPLPYGAVPPENTVRIVVERYVVTPPKCPDWRQPAYPNFENAPSSNWGCANVTALGLMVANPRDLVEGREYRPTDGGNAAAAVRRYREDKIKWGKKGGGEDISEGLIEEN
;
A
#
# COMPACT_ATOMS: atom_id res chain seq x y z
N MET A 1 -23.20 8.13 68.26
CA MET A 1 -23.74 9.26 67.45
C MET A 1 -22.65 10.17 66.87
N LYS A 2 -21.68 10.69 67.64
CA LYS A 2 -20.60 11.56 67.11
C LYS A 2 -19.77 10.97 65.95
N ARG A 3 -19.44 9.67 65.98
CA ARG A 3 -18.64 9.00 64.92
C ARG A 3 -19.38 8.82 63.58
N LEU A 4 -20.71 8.67 63.61
CA LEU A 4 -21.52 8.60 62.38
C LEU A 4 -21.61 9.98 61.68
N PHE A 5 -21.68 11.05 62.47
CA PHE A 5 -21.74 12.42 61.93
C PHE A 5 -20.43 12.84 61.26
N THR A 6 -19.27 12.46 61.83
CA THR A 6 -17.96 12.73 61.25
C THR A 6 -17.69 11.94 59.96
N LEU A 7 -18.21 10.69 59.86
CA LEU A 7 -18.11 9.89 58.64
C LEU A 7 -18.99 10.44 57.51
N GLY A 8 -20.19 10.93 57.83
CA GLY A 8 -21.08 11.56 56.85
C GLY A 8 -20.50 12.86 56.27
N PHE A 9 -19.87 13.69 57.10
CA PHE A 9 -19.26 14.94 56.65
C PHE A 9 -18.03 14.72 55.76
N ALA A 10 -17.20 13.71 56.06
CA ALA A 10 -16.05 13.35 55.23
C ALA A 10 -16.46 12.81 53.86
N LEU A 11 -17.54 12.01 53.79
CA LEU A 11 -18.05 11.49 52.52
C LEU A 11 -18.66 12.60 51.64
N ALA A 12 -19.35 13.57 52.24
CA ALA A 12 -19.91 14.72 51.54
C ALA A 12 -18.81 15.66 51.01
N ALA A 13 -17.74 15.87 51.78
CA ALA A 13 -16.59 16.66 51.34
C ALA A 13 -15.83 15.99 50.18
N ALA A 14 -15.69 14.66 50.20
CA ALA A 14 -15.08 13.91 49.11
C ALA A 14 -15.92 13.93 47.82
N ALA A 15 -17.24 13.85 47.92
CA ALA A 15 -18.15 13.94 46.77
C ALA A 15 -18.16 15.34 46.13
N GLY A 16 -18.00 16.40 46.94
CA GLY A 16 -17.88 17.78 46.43
C GLY A 16 -16.61 18.03 45.61
N LEU A 17 -15.52 17.31 45.88
CA LEU A 17 -14.26 17.44 45.15
C LEU A 17 -14.26 16.71 43.79
N SER A 18 -15.09 15.67 43.62
CA SER A 18 -15.21 14.95 42.33
C SER A 18 -15.94 15.72 41.23
N ALA A 19 -16.63 16.82 41.56
CA ALA A 19 -17.36 17.64 40.59
C ALA A 19 -16.45 18.56 39.74
N CYS A 20 -15.18 18.73 40.13
CA CYS A 20 -14.19 19.52 39.39
C CYS A 20 -13.30 18.68 38.48
N MET A 21 -13.68 17.45 38.10
CA MET A 21 -12.93 16.72 37.08
C MET A 21 -13.31 17.29 35.71
N PRO A 22 -12.40 17.95 34.97
CA PRO A 22 -12.73 18.51 33.67
C PRO A 22 -12.95 17.35 32.69
N GLN A 23 -14.21 17.06 32.39
CA GLN A 23 -14.60 16.11 31.35
C GLN A 23 -14.17 16.58 29.94
N GLN A 24 -13.55 17.76 29.83
CA GLN A 24 -13.14 18.39 28.57
C GLN A 24 -11.73 17.99 28.13
N SER A 25 -10.84 17.59 29.05
CA SER A 25 -9.48 17.15 28.71
C SER A 25 -9.43 15.86 27.89
N GLN A 26 -10.56 15.17 27.70
CA GLN A 26 -10.67 13.97 26.88
C GLN A 26 -10.75 14.26 25.37
N TRP A 27 -10.96 15.53 24.97
CA TRP A 27 -11.15 15.95 23.57
C TRP A 27 -10.15 17.02 23.10
N ALA A 28 -9.01 17.16 23.80
CA ALA A 28 -7.95 18.14 23.51
C ALA A 28 -7.26 17.99 22.13
N GLY A 29 -7.85 17.20 21.22
CA GLY A 29 -7.71 17.35 19.78
C GLY A 29 -6.33 17.02 19.24
N ASN A 30 -6.12 15.77 18.82
CA ASN A 30 -5.46 15.45 17.53
C ASN A 30 -5.11 13.95 17.30
N GLU A 31 -4.88 13.09 18.30
CA GLU A 31 -4.03 11.91 18.02
C GLU A 31 -4.62 10.50 18.19
N THR A 32 -5.70 10.30 18.96
CA THR A 32 -6.00 8.93 19.47
C THR A 32 -7.26 8.26 18.94
N ALA A 33 -8.23 8.99 18.35
CA ALA A 33 -9.51 8.36 17.98
C ALA A 33 -9.56 7.82 16.55
N MET A 34 -8.84 8.43 15.61
CA MET A 34 -9.03 8.17 14.18
C MET A 34 -7.69 7.92 13.50
N ARG A 35 -7.47 6.67 13.10
CA ARG A 35 -6.28 6.25 12.38
C ARG A 35 -6.68 5.39 11.20
N ASN A 36 -5.95 5.56 10.10
CA ASN A 36 -5.97 4.58 9.03
C ASN A 36 -5.29 3.32 9.53
N THR A 37 -5.94 2.19 9.29
CA THR A 37 -5.31 0.89 9.47
C THR A 37 -4.77 0.42 8.13
N VAL A 38 -3.58 -0.16 8.14
CA VAL A 38 -2.93 -0.64 6.91
C VAL A 38 -2.65 -2.12 7.07
N ASP A 39 -3.29 -2.91 6.21
CA ASP A 39 -3.16 -4.36 6.21
C ASP A 39 -2.31 -4.81 5.03
N LEU A 40 -1.47 -5.81 5.26
CA LEU A 40 -0.68 -6.46 4.23
C LEU A 40 -1.41 -7.70 3.72
N VAL A 41 -1.77 -7.68 2.43
CA VAL A 41 -2.42 -8.78 1.74
C VAL A 41 -1.41 -9.43 0.80
N ARG A 42 -1.32 -10.76 0.85
CA ARG A 42 -0.48 -11.53 -0.08
C ARG A 42 -1.31 -12.58 -0.78
N VAL A 43 -1.33 -12.52 -2.11
CA VAL A 43 -2.01 -13.49 -2.96
C VAL A 43 -0.93 -14.31 -3.66
N ALA A 44 -1.00 -15.63 -3.52
CA ALA A 44 -0.02 -16.56 -4.08
C ALA A 44 -0.63 -17.39 -5.22
N HIS A 45 0.19 -17.70 -6.21
CA HIS A 45 -0.11 -18.61 -7.31
C HIS A 45 1.08 -19.52 -7.58
N ASP A 46 0.85 -20.83 -7.58
CA ASP A 46 1.91 -21.83 -7.76
C ASP A 46 1.93 -22.29 -9.21
N VAL A 47 3.09 -22.10 -9.85
CA VAL A 47 3.38 -22.58 -11.20
C VAL A 47 4.05 -23.95 -11.06
N ALA A 48 3.35 -25.02 -11.44
CA ALA A 48 3.88 -26.38 -11.33
C ALA A 48 4.69 -26.79 -12.57
N PHE A 49 5.75 -27.55 -12.34
CA PHE A 49 6.66 -28.09 -13.34
C PHE A 49 6.70 -29.62 -13.25
N GLU A 50 6.98 -30.27 -14.36
CA GLU A 50 7.37 -31.68 -14.38
C GLU A 50 8.83 -31.82 -13.92
N ASP A 51 9.21 -32.98 -13.38
CA ASP A 51 10.47 -33.20 -12.64
C ASP A 51 11.74 -32.68 -13.34
N GLU A 52 11.84 -32.83 -14.66
CA GLU A 52 13.02 -32.38 -15.44
C GLU A 52 12.76 -31.11 -16.27
N GLU A 53 11.51 -30.65 -16.32
CA GLU A 53 11.12 -29.52 -17.14
C GLU A 53 11.52 -28.20 -16.46
N LYS A 54 12.11 -27.31 -17.26
CA LYS A 54 12.56 -25.98 -16.81
C LYS A 54 11.72 -24.87 -17.43
N ALA A 55 11.08 -25.13 -18.57
CA ALA A 55 10.26 -24.16 -19.25
C ALA A 55 8.86 -24.10 -18.64
N VAL A 56 8.28 -22.90 -18.65
CA VAL A 56 6.87 -22.73 -18.32
C VAL A 56 6.04 -23.32 -19.45
N SER A 57 5.22 -24.33 -19.17
CA SER A 57 4.32 -24.91 -20.16
C SER A 57 3.21 -23.93 -20.56
N ASP A 58 2.65 -24.08 -21.76
CA ASP A 58 1.60 -23.18 -22.27
C ASP A 58 0.35 -23.13 -21.37
N THR A 59 0.02 -24.26 -20.74
CA THR A 59 -1.09 -24.35 -19.78
C THR A 59 -0.79 -23.51 -18.54
N GLN A 60 0.44 -23.59 -18.01
CA GLN A 60 0.85 -22.81 -16.85
C GLN A 60 0.98 -21.32 -17.17
N ALA A 61 1.50 -20.98 -18.36
CA ALA A 61 1.56 -19.60 -18.84
C ALA A 61 0.16 -18.98 -18.93
N THR A 62 -0.82 -19.72 -19.44
CA THR A 62 -2.22 -19.26 -19.53
C THR A 62 -2.83 -19.04 -18.14
N ARG A 63 -2.59 -19.94 -17.20
CA ARG A 63 -3.07 -19.82 -15.81
C ARG A 63 -2.42 -18.64 -15.08
N LEU A 64 -1.12 -18.47 -15.25
CA LEU A 64 -0.38 -17.34 -14.68
C LEU A 64 -0.89 -16.00 -15.23
N ALA A 65 -1.12 -15.91 -16.55
CA ALA A 65 -1.67 -14.70 -17.16
C ALA A 65 -3.10 -14.40 -16.66
N ALA A 66 -3.94 -15.42 -16.48
CA ALA A 66 -5.28 -15.27 -15.89
C ALA A 66 -5.20 -14.76 -14.45
N PHE A 67 -4.34 -15.36 -13.63
CA PHE A 67 -4.10 -14.94 -12.25
C PHE A 67 -3.67 -13.47 -12.15
N LEU A 68 -2.71 -13.03 -12.98
CA LEU A 68 -2.23 -11.65 -12.97
C LEU A 68 -3.31 -10.65 -13.40
N ARG A 69 -4.14 -11.02 -14.38
CA ARG A 69 -5.27 -10.21 -14.83
C ARG A 69 -6.37 -10.11 -13.77
N GLU A 70 -6.69 -11.20 -13.09
CA GLU A 70 -7.70 -11.24 -12.03
C GLU A 70 -7.23 -10.50 -10.77
N THR A 71 -5.94 -10.63 -10.42
CA THR A 71 -5.34 -9.91 -9.30
C THR A 71 -5.27 -8.40 -9.58
N GLY A 72 -5.08 -8.03 -10.85
CA GLY A 72 -5.10 -6.65 -11.32
C GLY A 72 -4.03 -5.81 -10.62
N LEU A 73 -2.75 -6.07 -10.92
CA LEU A 73 -1.64 -5.34 -10.31
C LEU A 73 -1.79 -3.84 -10.58
N ASP A 74 -1.70 -3.05 -9.52
CA ASP A 74 -1.79 -1.59 -9.55
C ASP A 74 -0.50 -0.97 -8.97
N TYR A 75 -0.42 0.35 -9.03
CA TYR A 75 0.69 1.09 -8.47
C TYR A 75 0.91 0.76 -6.98
N GLY A 76 2.15 0.43 -6.63
CA GLY A 76 2.55 0.11 -5.26
C GLY A 76 2.51 -1.38 -4.92
N ASP A 77 1.88 -2.21 -5.76
CA ASP A 77 1.97 -3.67 -5.62
C ASP A 77 3.37 -4.16 -5.93
N ARG A 78 3.76 -5.25 -5.27
CA ARG A 78 5.04 -5.91 -5.51
C ARG A 78 4.84 -7.35 -5.91
N LEU A 79 5.47 -7.72 -7.02
CA LEU A 79 5.49 -9.08 -7.52
C LEU A 79 6.79 -9.75 -7.07
N PHE A 80 6.67 -10.86 -6.36
CA PHE A 80 7.79 -11.67 -5.89
C PHE A 80 7.73 -13.06 -6.49
N VAL A 81 8.90 -13.69 -6.55
CA VAL A 81 9.08 -15.09 -6.91
C VAL A 81 9.71 -15.80 -5.72
N ASP A 82 9.07 -16.88 -5.30
CA ASP A 82 9.45 -17.72 -4.18
C ASP A 82 9.62 -19.15 -4.70
N ILE A 83 10.68 -19.84 -4.25
CA ILE A 83 11.03 -21.19 -4.71
C ILE A 83 11.30 -22.11 -3.52
N PRO A 84 11.18 -23.43 -3.69
CA PRO A 84 11.56 -24.39 -2.65
C PRO A 84 13.02 -24.23 -2.25
N GLU A 85 13.25 -24.13 -0.94
CA GLU A 85 14.57 -24.07 -0.33
C GLU A 85 14.70 -25.19 0.72
N ASP A 86 15.93 -25.70 0.90
CA ASP A 86 16.23 -26.64 1.97
C ASP A 86 16.27 -25.95 3.36
N ARG A 87 16.54 -26.72 4.41
CA ARG A 87 16.61 -26.18 5.79
C ARG A 87 17.71 -25.14 6.00
N ASP A 88 18.71 -25.12 5.13
CA ASP A 88 19.83 -24.18 5.16
C ASP A 88 19.56 -22.95 4.26
N GLY A 89 18.36 -22.83 3.67
CA GLY A 89 17.98 -21.74 2.78
C GLY A 89 18.60 -21.84 1.39
N ARG A 90 18.93 -23.06 0.93
CA ARG A 90 19.52 -23.28 -0.39
C ARG A 90 18.47 -23.80 -1.36
N ALA A 91 18.31 -23.09 -2.46
CA ALA A 91 17.48 -23.53 -3.57
C ALA A 91 18.23 -24.51 -4.48
N ASN A 92 17.54 -25.56 -4.94
CA ASN A 92 18.06 -26.50 -5.93
C ASN A 92 18.36 -25.77 -7.26
N PRO A 93 19.48 -26.06 -7.96
CA PRO A 93 19.76 -25.47 -9.28
C PRO A 93 18.60 -25.54 -10.29
N ILE A 94 17.79 -26.61 -10.26
CA ILE A 94 16.64 -26.72 -11.18
C ILE A 94 15.56 -25.68 -10.89
N ASP A 95 15.27 -25.41 -9.62
CA ASP A 95 14.24 -24.45 -9.20
C ASP A 95 14.70 -23.01 -9.46
N GLN A 96 16.02 -22.76 -9.37
CA GLN A 96 16.60 -21.48 -9.80
C GLN A 96 16.43 -21.24 -11.31
N ASP A 97 16.61 -22.28 -12.13
CA ASP A 97 16.40 -22.17 -13.57
C ASP A 97 14.92 -21.98 -13.93
N ARG A 98 14.01 -22.67 -13.23
CA ARG A 98 12.56 -22.46 -13.35
C ARG A 98 12.15 -21.04 -12.95
N ALA A 99 12.69 -20.51 -11.84
CA ALA A 99 12.45 -19.14 -11.43
C ALA A 99 12.88 -18.13 -12.50
N LYS A 100 14.06 -18.30 -13.11
CA LYS A 100 14.52 -17.46 -14.23
C LYS A 100 13.57 -17.54 -15.43
N ALA A 101 13.09 -18.73 -15.77
CA ALA A 101 12.14 -18.92 -16.87
C ALA A 101 10.82 -18.19 -16.61
N VAL A 102 10.30 -18.27 -15.37
CA VAL A 102 9.09 -17.57 -14.94
C VAL A 102 9.30 -16.04 -14.93
N ILE A 103 10.40 -15.55 -14.37
CA ILE A 103 10.75 -14.11 -14.38
C ILE A 103 10.86 -13.60 -15.81
N ALA A 104 11.52 -14.33 -16.71
CA ALA A 104 11.62 -13.96 -18.12
C ALA A 104 10.25 -13.97 -18.81
N HIS A 105 9.34 -14.88 -18.43
CA HIS A 105 7.97 -14.90 -18.94
C HIS A 105 7.17 -13.69 -18.46
N LEU A 106 7.24 -13.36 -17.17
CA LEU A 106 6.62 -12.18 -16.58
C LEU A 106 7.11 -10.88 -17.23
N GLY A 107 8.42 -10.77 -17.48
CA GLY A 107 9.00 -9.62 -18.17
C GLY A 107 8.50 -9.44 -19.61
N ARG A 108 8.22 -10.55 -20.33
CA ARG A 108 7.58 -10.48 -21.67
C ARG A 108 6.14 -9.98 -21.61
N LEU A 109 5.45 -10.21 -20.49
CA LEU A 109 4.11 -9.69 -20.22
C LEU A 109 4.14 -8.24 -19.70
N GLY A 110 5.32 -7.66 -19.47
CA GLY A 110 5.49 -6.29 -18.98
C GLY A 110 5.46 -6.14 -17.46
N TYR A 111 5.60 -7.24 -16.71
CA TYR A 111 5.66 -7.20 -15.25
C TYR A 111 7.12 -7.25 -14.76
N ASP A 112 7.43 -6.36 -13.81
CA ASP A 112 8.72 -6.34 -13.13
C ASP A 112 8.65 -7.12 -11.82
N VAL A 113 9.62 -8.02 -11.61
CA VAL A 113 9.75 -8.80 -10.37
C VAL A 113 10.67 -8.06 -9.40
N TYR A 114 10.23 -7.92 -8.16
CA TYR A 114 11.02 -7.28 -7.12
C TYR A 114 12.19 -8.18 -6.71
N ALA A 115 13.41 -7.64 -6.79
CA ALA A 115 14.64 -8.44 -6.69
C ALA A 115 14.91 -9.03 -5.29
N LYS A 116 14.28 -8.50 -4.24
CA LYS A 116 14.44 -9.04 -2.88
C LYS A 116 13.42 -10.16 -2.69
N PRO A 117 13.83 -11.45 -2.60
CA PRO A 117 12.91 -12.53 -2.34
C PRO A 117 12.23 -12.29 -0.98
N LEU A 118 10.93 -12.56 -0.94
CA LEU A 118 10.12 -12.43 0.27
C LEU A 118 9.43 -13.77 0.50
N PRO A 119 9.81 -14.53 1.55
CA PRO A 119 9.18 -15.82 1.81
C PRO A 119 7.71 -15.59 2.17
N TYR A 120 6.81 -16.34 1.54
CA TYR A 120 5.37 -16.23 1.79
C TYR A 120 4.99 -16.61 3.25
N GLY A 121 5.90 -17.26 3.97
CA GLY A 121 5.70 -17.82 5.32
C GLY A 121 5.38 -19.32 5.30
N ALA A 122 5.24 -19.91 4.12
CA ALA A 122 5.16 -21.34 3.89
C ALA A 122 6.04 -21.69 2.69
N VAL A 123 6.83 -22.75 2.82
CA VAL A 123 7.68 -23.25 1.73
C VAL A 123 6.79 -23.65 0.54
N PRO A 124 7.10 -23.24 -0.69
CA PRO A 124 6.39 -23.72 -1.88
C PRO A 124 6.49 -25.25 -2.01
N PRO A 125 5.47 -25.92 -2.56
CA PRO A 125 5.56 -27.34 -2.88
C PRO A 125 6.75 -27.66 -3.79
N GLU A 126 7.25 -28.89 -3.74
CA GLU A 126 8.30 -29.35 -4.65
C GLU A 126 7.87 -29.19 -6.12
N ASN A 127 8.85 -28.94 -6.99
CA ASN A 127 8.63 -28.69 -8.42
C ASN A 127 7.65 -27.55 -8.73
N THR A 128 7.56 -26.55 -7.84
CA THR A 128 6.76 -25.35 -8.09
C THR A 128 7.58 -24.08 -7.98
N VAL A 129 7.19 -23.07 -8.73
CA VAL A 129 7.63 -21.68 -8.52
C VAL A 129 6.40 -20.90 -8.07
N ARG A 130 6.46 -20.36 -6.85
CA ARG A 130 5.37 -19.57 -6.28
C ARG A 130 5.53 -18.11 -6.68
N ILE A 131 4.49 -17.57 -7.28
CA ILE A 131 4.35 -16.15 -7.56
C ILE A 131 3.55 -15.53 -6.43
N VAL A 132 4.06 -14.45 -5.83
CA VAL A 132 3.38 -13.75 -4.75
C VAL A 132 3.17 -12.30 -5.14
N VAL A 133 1.91 -11.86 -5.13
CA VAL A 133 1.55 -10.45 -5.22
C VAL A 133 1.34 -9.94 -3.80
N GLU A 134 2.13 -8.95 -3.41
CA GLU A 134 2.01 -8.27 -2.13
C GLU A 134 1.38 -6.90 -2.34
N ARG A 135 0.30 -6.64 -1.61
CA ARG A 135 -0.48 -5.41 -1.66
C ARG A 135 -0.73 -4.88 -0.25
N TYR A 136 -0.52 -3.59 -0.04
CA TYR A 136 -0.96 -2.92 1.18
C TYR A 136 -2.34 -2.31 0.93
N VAL A 137 -3.28 -2.51 1.87
CA VAL A 137 -4.64 -1.98 1.79
C VAL A 137 -4.88 -1.07 2.97
N VAL A 138 -5.36 0.15 2.70
CA VAL A 138 -5.77 1.10 3.74
C VAL A 138 -7.25 0.95 4.01
N THR A 139 -7.59 0.78 5.29
CA THR A 139 -8.96 0.86 5.78
C THR A 139 -9.12 2.16 6.59
N PRO A 140 -9.87 3.14 6.05
CA PRO A 140 -10.18 4.38 6.76
C PRO A 140 -11.01 4.15 8.04
N PRO A 141 -10.97 5.09 9.00
CA PRO A 141 -11.83 5.01 10.17
C PRO A 141 -13.32 5.13 9.78
N LYS A 142 -14.21 4.59 10.61
CA LYS A 142 -15.66 4.75 10.43
C LYS A 142 -16.06 6.17 10.78
N CYS A 143 -16.60 6.90 9.81
CA CYS A 143 -17.19 8.23 9.98
C CYS A 143 -18.70 8.19 9.68
N PRO A 144 -19.54 9.08 10.27
CA PRO A 144 -19.20 10.12 11.25
C PRO A 144 -19.02 9.59 12.68
N ASP A 145 -18.35 10.37 13.54
CA ASP A 145 -18.20 10.13 14.97
C ASP A 145 -18.84 11.26 15.80
N TRP A 146 -19.81 10.90 16.64
CA TRP A 146 -20.60 11.81 17.47
C TRP A 146 -20.28 11.70 18.98
N ARG A 147 -19.17 11.04 19.34
CA ARG A 147 -18.77 10.89 20.75
C ARG A 147 -18.40 12.22 21.40
N GLN A 148 -17.88 13.18 20.63
CA GLN A 148 -17.66 14.55 21.07
C GLN A 148 -18.95 15.36 20.85
N PRO A 149 -19.55 15.95 21.90
CA PRO A 149 -20.69 16.82 21.75
C PRO A 149 -20.30 18.10 20.99
N ALA A 150 -21.18 18.57 20.10
CA ALA A 150 -20.95 19.79 19.32
C ALA A 150 -20.97 21.07 20.18
N TYR A 151 -21.69 21.05 21.31
CA TYR A 151 -21.78 22.14 22.27
C TYR A 151 -22.08 21.57 23.67
N PRO A 152 -21.53 22.15 24.76
CA PRO A 152 -20.55 23.25 24.78
C PRO A 152 -19.11 22.78 24.52
N ASN A 153 -18.35 23.58 23.77
CA ASN A 153 -16.93 23.37 23.46
C ASN A 153 -16.10 24.59 23.91
N PHE A 154 -15.79 24.66 25.21
CA PHE A 154 -15.08 25.82 25.77
C PHE A 154 -13.58 25.85 25.43
N GLU A 155 -13.01 24.71 25.02
CA GLU A 155 -11.60 24.59 24.61
C GLU A 155 -11.36 25.03 23.17
N ASN A 156 -12.41 25.36 22.41
CA ASN A 156 -12.35 25.61 20.97
C ASN A 156 -11.65 24.47 20.20
N ALA A 157 -11.76 23.24 20.69
CA ALA A 157 -11.14 22.08 20.07
C ALA A 157 -11.82 21.75 18.73
N PRO A 158 -11.09 21.26 17.71
CA PRO A 158 -11.72 20.77 16.48
C PRO A 158 -12.74 19.66 16.78
N SER A 159 -13.75 19.54 15.92
CA SER A 159 -14.72 18.45 16.04
C SER A 159 -14.08 17.11 15.66
N SER A 160 -14.57 16.02 16.25
CA SER A 160 -14.12 14.66 15.92
C SER A 160 -14.32 14.37 14.42
N ASN A 161 -15.40 14.87 13.83
CA ASN A 161 -15.65 14.72 12.39
C ASN A 161 -14.64 15.44 11.50
N TRP A 162 -14.02 16.53 11.96
CA TRP A 162 -12.93 17.18 11.21
C TRP A 162 -11.69 16.28 11.15
N GLY A 163 -11.29 15.67 12.27
CA GLY A 163 -10.24 14.66 12.29
C GLY A 163 -10.57 13.46 11.39
N CYS A 164 -11.82 12.99 11.43
CA CYS A 164 -12.29 11.85 10.64
C CYS A 164 -12.19 12.13 9.15
N ALA A 165 -12.64 13.32 8.73
CA ALA A 165 -12.56 13.75 7.34
C ALA A 165 -11.11 13.84 6.86
N ASN A 166 -10.21 14.42 7.67
CA ASN A 166 -8.80 14.54 7.31
C ASN A 166 -8.11 13.17 7.18
N VAL A 167 -8.29 12.28 8.15
CA VAL A 167 -7.68 10.93 8.13
C VAL A 167 -8.23 10.10 6.98
N THR A 168 -9.54 10.18 6.73
CA THR A 168 -10.20 9.49 5.60
C THR A 168 -9.70 10.03 4.27
N ALA A 169 -9.62 11.35 4.11
CA ALA A 169 -9.09 11.95 2.89
C ALA A 169 -7.64 11.51 2.64
N LEU A 170 -6.79 11.49 3.67
CA LEU A 170 -5.43 10.97 3.55
C LEU A 170 -5.41 9.50 3.10
N GLY A 171 -6.27 8.66 3.70
CA GLY A 171 -6.34 7.24 3.37
C GLY A 171 -6.86 6.96 1.94
N LEU A 172 -7.72 7.82 1.42
CA LEU A 172 -8.26 7.72 0.06
C LEU A 172 -7.37 8.36 -1.01
N MET A 173 -6.51 9.33 -0.63
CA MET A 173 -5.63 10.03 -1.56
C MET A 173 -4.24 9.41 -1.67
N VAL A 174 -3.83 8.55 -0.72
CA VAL A 174 -2.49 7.94 -0.77
C VAL A 174 -2.40 6.97 -1.95
N ALA A 175 -1.47 7.24 -2.86
CA ALA A 175 -1.28 6.39 -4.04
C ALA A 175 -0.66 5.04 -3.69
N ASN A 176 0.27 5.00 -2.73
CA ASN A 176 0.87 3.76 -2.23
C ASN A 176 0.59 3.62 -0.72
N PRO A 177 -0.35 2.76 -0.31
CA PRO A 177 -0.65 2.47 1.09
C PRO A 177 0.55 2.09 1.97
N ARG A 178 1.61 1.50 1.41
CA ARG A 178 2.83 1.13 2.15
C ARG A 178 3.52 2.35 2.76
N ASP A 179 3.43 3.51 2.11
CA ASP A 179 4.09 4.74 2.56
C ASP A 179 3.56 5.24 3.92
N LEU A 180 2.37 4.78 4.35
CA LEU A 180 1.82 5.06 5.69
C LEU A 180 2.43 4.19 6.81
N VAL A 181 3.06 3.07 6.45
CA VAL A 181 3.74 2.16 7.39
C VAL A 181 5.23 2.44 7.41
N GLU A 182 5.83 2.57 6.23
CA GLU A 182 7.26 2.77 6.05
C GLU A 182 7.48 3.82 4.96
N GLY A 183 8.15 4.93 5.32
CA GLY A 183 8.53 5.94 4.36
C GLY A 183 9.54 5.39 3.35
N ARG A 184 9.42 5.82 2.09
CA ARG A 184 10.40 5.47 1.07
C ARG A 184 11.74 6.13 1.36
N GLU A 185 12.81 5.41 1.07
CA GLU A 185 14.16 5.96 1.10
C GLU A 185 14.24 7.15 0.15
N TYR A 186 14.61 8.31 0.69
CA TYR A 186 14.80 9.51 -0.11
C TYR A 186 16.01 9.32 -1.03
N ARG A 187 15.77 9.24 -2.34
CA ARG A 187 16.82 9.29 -3.35
C ARG A 187 16.84 10.68 -3.98
N PRO A 188 18.01 11.34 -4.11
CA PRO A 188 18.12 12.57 -4.87
C PRO A 188 17.52 12.38 -6.26
N THR A 189 16.77 13.38 -6.73
CA THR A 189 16.29 13.37 -8.12
C THR A 189 17.49 13.30 -9.05
N ASP A 190 17.45 12.40 -10.01
CA ASP A 190 18.51 12.28 -11.03
C ASP A 190 18.43 13.48 -11.99
N GLY A 191 19.21 14.51 -11.68
CA GLY A 191 19.32 15.71 -12.50
C GLY A 191 19.81 15.41 -13.92
N GLY A 192 20.59 14.34 -14.11
CA GLY A 192 21.03 13.88 -15.43
C GLY A 192 19.86 13.38 -16.27
N ASN A 193 18.96 12.60 -15.67
CA ASN A 193 17.73 12.15 -16.32
C ASN A 193 16.77 13.31 -16.65
N ALA A 194 16.60 14.26 -15.72
CA ALA A 194 15.79 15.47 -15.96
C ALA A 194 16.38 16.32 -17.10
N ALA A 195 17.68 16.58 -17.09
CA ALA A 195 18.38 17.30 -18.16
C ALA A 195 18.33 16.54 -19.50
N ALA A 196 18.43 15.20 -19.47
CA ALA A 196 18.29 14.37 -20.67
C ALA A 196 16.89 14.43 -21.27
N ALA A 197 15.83 14.53 -20.45
CA ALA A 197 14.47 14.73 -20.94
C ALA A 197 14.33 16.07 -21.68
N VAL A 198 14.83 17.17 -21.10
CA VAL A 198 14.84 18.49 -21.75
C VAL A 198 15.64 18.47 -23.05
N ARG A 199 16.82 17.82 -23.05
CA ARG A 199 17.64 17.68 -24.25
C ARG A 199 16.90 16.90 -25.34
N ARG A 200 16.26 15.77 -25.02
CA ARG A 200 15.46 15.00 -25.98
C ARG A 200 14.31 15.82 -26.56
N TYR A 201 13.65 16.65 -25.74
CA TYR A 201 12.62 17.58 -26.22
C TYR A 201 13.19 18.60 -27.22
N ARG A 202 14.30 19.25 -26.87
CA ARG A 202 14.94 20.26 -27.73
C ARG A 202 15.52 19.70 -29.02
N GLU A 203 15.99 18.46 -29.00
CA GLU A 203 16.56 17.77 -30.16
C GLU A 203 15.52 17.01 -30.99
N ASP A 204 14.23 17.14 -30.67
CA ASP A 204 13.13 16.40 -31.31
C ASP A 204 13.34 14.87 -31.33
N LYS A 205 13.91 14.35 -30.25
CA LYS A 205 14.17 12.90 -30.04
C LYS A 205 13.15 12.26 -29.11
N ILE A 206 11.99 12.88 -28.94
CA ILE A 206 10.89 12.30 -28.15
C ILE A 206 10.21 11.24 -28.99
N LYS A 207 10.28 9.99 -28.53
CA LYS A 207 9.43 8.92 -29.06
C LYS A 207 8.08 9.05 -28.40
N TRP A 208 7.13 9.66 -29.09
CA TRP A 208 5.71 9.51 -28.73
C TRP A 208 5.38 8.03 -28.89
N GLY A 209 4.95 7.38 -27.81
CA GLY A 209 4.44 6.00 -27.90
C GLY A 209 3.36 5.97 -28.98
N LYS A 210 3.40 4.97 -29.88
CA LYS A 210 2.42 4.80 -30.95
C LYS A 210 1.01 4.90 -30.35
N LYS A 211 0.36 6.06 -30.50
CA LYS A 211 -1.09 6.14 -30.39
C LYS A 211 -1.63 5.32 -31.56
N GLY A 212 -2.58 4.43 -31.28
CA GLY A 212 -3.44 3.86 -32.33
C GLY A 212 -3.95 4.99 -33.21
N GLY A 213 -4.02 4.71 -34.52
CA GLY A 213 -4.22 5.68 -35.60
C GLY A 213 -5.17 6.84 -35.25
N GLY A 214 -4.65 8.04 -35.40
CA GLY A 214 -5.39 9.29 -35.34
C GLY A 214 -4.58 10.32 -36.09
N GLU A 215 -5.04 10.60 -37.31
CA GLU A 215 -4.71 11.67 -38.26
C GLU A 215 -3.77 12.78 -37.74
N ASP A 216 -2.70 13.03 -38.50
CA ASP A 216 -1.80 14.18 -38.32
C ASP A 216 -2.59 15.50 -38.34
N ILE A 217 -2.58 16.23 -37.22
CA ILE A 217 -3.15 17.58 -37.10
C ILE A 217 -2.09 18.68 -37.27
N SER A 218 -0.97 18.41 -37.96
CA SER A 218 0.11 19.39 -38.15
C SER A 218 0.10 20.10 -39.51
N GLU A 219 -0.91 19.91 -40.35
CA GLU A 219 -1.00 20.57 -41.66
C GLU A 219 -2.21 21.51 -41.68
N GLY A 220 -2.04 22.75 -41.18
CA GLY A 220 -3.10 23.76 -41.31
C GLY A 220 -3.12 24.96 -40.36
N LEU A 221 -2.00 25.42 -39.78
CA LEU A 221 -2.01 26.69 -39.02
C LEU A 221 -0.91 27.67 -39.40
N ILE A 222 -0.46 27.64 -40.67
CA ILE A 222 0.32 28.77 -41.21
C ILE A 222 -0.11 29.02 -42.65
N GLU A 223 -1.30 29.61 -42.83
CA GLU A 223 -1.55 30.46 -43.99
C GLU A 223 -2.65 31.50 -43.67
N GLU A 224 -2.36 32.74 -44.09
CA GLU A 224 -3.22 33.94 -44.18
C GLU A 224 -3.51 34.77 -42.92
N ASN A 225 -2.61 35.70 -42.57
CA ASN A 225 -2.62 37.13 -43.01
C ASN A 225 -1.68 37.97 -42.13
#